data_AF-A0A954L951-F1
#
_entry.id   AF-A0A954L951-F1
#
_cell.length_a   1.000
_cell.length_b   1.000
_cell.length_c   1.000
_cell.angle_alpha   90.00
_cell.angle_beta   90.00
_cell.angle_gamma   90.00
#
_symmetry.space_group_name_H-M   'P 1'
#
loop_
_entity.id
_entity.type
_entity.pdbx_description
1 polymer ?
#
loop_
_entity_poly.entity_id
_entity_poly.type
_entity_poly.pdbx_seq_one_letter_code
_entity_poly.pdbx_strand_id
1 'polypeptide(L)'
;KGKKHPRIVYLTPQARKITTGLCEKFPKGPLFRNHTGKPLIQQTISSAFRRLRIKVGMNAIERSGTTLKACLEQDMKECTGDCRPLDELSATQRRMLEQQTAIRRSPDYCLYALRHSFATNALRAGLDGLTVAILLGHRDVSMLARVYQHLSHEPEHLLRQVQRTLPIETASEAA
;
A
#
# COMPACT_ATOMS: atom_id res chain seq x y z
N LYS A 1 18.00 -22.27 14.40
CA LYS A 1 16.86 -21.36 14.08
C LYS A 1 17.25 -19.96 14.57
N GLY A 2 17.64 -19.05 13.65
CA GLY A 2 18.42 -17.84 13.95
C GLY A 2 17.79 -16.89 14.98
N LYS A 3 18.66 -16.25 15.79
CA LYS A 3 18.29 -15.30 16.86
C LYS A 3 17.46 -14.16 16.27
N LYS A 4 16.28 -13.88 16.86
CA LYS A 4 15.45 -12.73 16.48
C LYS A 4 16.06 -11.48 17.10
N HIS A 5 16.74 -10.66 16.30
CA HIS A 5 17.26 -9.38 16.77
C HIS A 5 16.11 -8.36 16.86
N PRO A 6 16.04 -7.55 17.93
CA PRO A 6 15.09 -6.44 17.99
C PRO A 6 15.40 -5.44 16.87
N ARG A 7 14.35 -4.97 16.19
CA ARG A 7 14.47 -3.96 15.12
C ARG A 7 14.01 -2.60 15.62
N ILE A 8 14.83 -1.59 15.40
CA ILE A 8 14.49 -0.18 15.66
C ILE A 8 13.82 0.40 14.41
N VAL A 9 12.67 1.03 14.58
CA VAL A 9 11.96 1.74 13.49
C VAL A 9 12.03 3.24 13.79
N TYR A 10 12.65 3.99 12.89
CA TYR A 10 12.78 5.44 13.01
C TYR A 10 11.50 6.13 12.53
N LEU A 11 11.00 7.07 13.34
CA LEU A 11 9.76 7.79 13.06
C LEU A 11 10.05 9.16 12.45
N THR A 12 9.32 9.51 11.40
CA THR A 12 9.28 10.89 10.88
C THR A 12 8.64 11.82 11.93
N PRO A 13 8.83 13.15 11.84
CA PRO A 13 8.19 14.09 12.76
C PRO A 13 6.66 13.93 12.84
N GLN A 14 6.01 13.67 11.70
CA GLN A 14 4.58 13.42 11.63
C GLN A 14 4.18 12.10 12.31
N ALA A 15 4.91 11.01 12.02
CA ALA A 15 4.64 9.72 12.68
C ALA A 15 4.85 9.81 14.19
N ARG A 16 5.92 10.50 14.63
CA ARG A 16 6.19 10.76 16.05
C ARG A 16 5.05 11.52 16.70
N LYS A 17 4.55 12.59 16.09
CA LYS A 17 3.40 13.37 16.59
C LYS A 17 2.18 12.48 16.83
N ILE A 18 1.85 11.62 15.86
CA ILE A 18 0.72 10.68 15.98
C ILE A 18 0.95 9.68 17.12
N THR A 19 2.13 9.06 17.18
CA THR A 19 2.43 8.06 18.20
C THR A 19 2.48 8.65 19.60
N THR A 20 3.04 9.85 19.78
CA THR A 20 3.11 10.52 21.08
C THR A 20 1.70 10.83 21.60
N GLY A 21 0.82 11.38 20.77
CA GLY A 21 -0.58 11.63 21.17
C GLY A 21 -1.33 10.35 21.54
N LEU A 22 -1.02 9.21 20.88
CA LEU A 22 -1.58 7.92 21.26
C LEU A 22 -1.02 7.39 22.58
N CYS A 23 0.27 7.58 22.85
CA CYS A 23 0.90 7.21 24.13
C CYS A 23 0.33 8.01 25.30
N GLU A 24 0.12 9.32 25.12
CA GLU A 24 -0.50 10.19 26.14
C GLU A 24 -1.94 9.76 26.44
N LYS A 25 -2.72 9.50 25.38
CA LYS A 25 -4.11 9.06 25.52
C LYS A 25 -4.24 7.66 26.11
N PHE A 26 -3.29 6.77 25.82
CA PHE A 26 -3.30 5.38 26.27
C PHE A 26 -1.93 4.99 26.87
N PRO A 27 -1.64 5.36 28.13
CA PRO A 27 -0.31 5.19 28.74
C PRO A 27 0.14 3.73 28.92
N LYS A 28 -0.81 2.79 28.98
CA LYS A 28 -0.54 1.35 29.19
C LYS A 28 -1.24 0.52 28.13
N GLY A 29 -0.64 -0.61 27.77
CA GLY A 29 -1.20 -1.58 26.83
C GLY A 29 -0.84 -1.32 25.36
N PRO A 30 -1.59 -1.85 24.39
CA PRO A 30 -1.29 -1.71 22.96
C PRO A 30 -1.42 -0.25 22.50
N LEU A 31 -0.48 0.19 21.66
CA LEU A 31 -0.48 1.55 21.10
C LEU A 31 -1.61 1.74 20.07
N PHE A 32 -1.76 0.79 19.16
CA PHE A 32 -2.81 0.82 18.13
C PHE A 32 -4.03 0.01 18.57
N ARG A 33 -5.18 0.67 18.62
CA ARG A 33 -6.44 0.11 19.11
C ARG A 33 -7.56 0.30 18.11
N ASN A 34 -8.55 -0.57 18.14
CA ASN A 34 -9.80 -0.38 17.43
C ASN A 34 -10.77 0.53 18.23
N HIS A 35 -11.97 0.79 17.69
CA HIS A 35 -12.98 1.63 18.34
C HIS A 35 -13.50 1.07 19.69
N THR A 36 -13.33 -0.23 19.95
CA THR A 36 -13.66 -0.86 21.24
C THR A 36 -12.49 -0.93 22.21
N GLY A 37 -11.35 -0.31 21.88
CA GLY A 37 -10.16 -0.26 22.74
C GLY A 37 -9.26 -1.51 22.71
N LYS A 38 -9.64 -2.55 21.96
CA LYS A 38 -8.84 -3.78 21.77
C LYS A 38 -7.67 -3.55 20.80
N PRO A 39 -6.58 -4.35 20.88
CA PRO A 39 -5.46 -4.23 19.96
C PRO A 39 -5.90 -4.32 18.49
N LEU A 40 -5.28 -3.51 17.64
CA LEU A 40 -5.51 -3.58 16.20
C LEU A 40 -4.86 -4.84 15.61
N ILE A 41 -5.68 -5.78 15.11
CA ILE A 41 -5.22 -7.04 14.51
C ILE A 41 -5.26 -6.98 12.97
N GLN A 42 -4.53 -7.90 12.33
CA GLN A 42 -4.46 -8.00 10.86
C GLN A 42 -5.84 -8.03 10.20
N GLN A 43 -6.78 -8.84 10.72
CA GLN A 43 -8.14 -8.94 10.15
C GLN A 43 -8.91 -7.61 10.19
N THR A 44 -8.73 -6.81 11.24
CA THR A 44 -9.35 -5.48 11.35
C THR A 44 -8.78 -4.55 10.28
N ILE A 45 -7.47 -4.63 10.02
CA ILE A 45 -6.81 -3.85 8.97
C ILE A 45 -7.26 -4.31 7.58
N SER A 46 -7.29 -5.62 7.31
CA SER A 46 -7.77 -6.17 6.04
C SER A 46 -9.21 -5.73 5.75
N SER A 47 -10.08 -5.78 6.76
CA SER A 47 -11.45 -5.27 6.66
C SER A 47 -11.50 -3.77 6.36
N ALA A 48 -10.61 -2.98 6.95
CA ALA A 48 -10.51 -1.54 6.67
C ALA A 48 -10.07 -1.27 5.23
N PHE A 49 -9.06 -1.99 4.72
CA PHE A 49 -8.63 -1.88 3.33
C PHE A 49 -9.73 -2.32 2.35
N ARG A 50 -10.48 -3.39 2.66
CA ARG A 50 -11.64 -3.80 1.86
C ARG A 50 -12.67 -2.68 1.75
N ARG A 51 -13.01 -2.02 2.87
CA ARG A 51 -13.92 -0.85 2.85
C ARG A 51 -13.37 0.31 2.04
N LEU A 52 -12.07 0.58 2.16
CA LEU A 52 -11.41 1.62 1.37
C LEU A 52 -11.49 1.32 -0.13
N ARG A 53 -11.23 0.07 -0.54
CA ARG A 53 -11.37 -0.37 -1.94
C ARG A 53 -12.79 -0.23 -2.47
N ILE A 54 -13.80 -0.60 -1.68
CA ILE A 54 -15.21 -0.37 -2.05
C ILE A 54 -15.44 1.12 -2.31
N LYS A 55 -15.01 2.01 -1.41
CA LYS A 55 -15.20 3.46 -1.58
C LYS A 55 -14.47 4.00 -2.82
N VAL A 56 -13.24 3.58 -3.05
CA VAL A 56 -12.46 3.98 -4.23
C VAL A 56 -13.11 3.48 -5.51
N GLY A 57 -13.59 2.24 -5.52
CA GLY A 57 -14.32 1.65 -6.65
C GLY A 57 -15.63 2.35 -6.96
N MET A 58 -16.40 2.73 -5.94
CA MET A 58 -17.62 3.52 -6.12
C MET A 58 -17.31 4.89 -6.74
N ASN A 59 -16.29 5.58 -6.23
CA ASN A 59 -15.83 6.84 -6.82
C ASN A 59 -15.35 6.66 -8.27
N ALA A 60 -14.79 5.49 -8.63
CA ALA A 60 -14.36 5.21 -9.99
C ALA A 60 -15.56 5.03 -10.94
N ILE A 61 -16.65 4.40 -10.49
CA ILE A 61 -17.92 4.28 -11.23
C ILE A 61 -18.52 5.68 -11.46
N GLU A 62 -18.57 6.51 -10.41
CA GLU A 62 -19.10 7.88 -10.53
C GLU A 62 -18.30 8.70 -11.55
N ARG A 63 -16.98 8.56 -11.57
CA ARG A 63 -16.09 9.26 -12.50
C ARG A 63 -16.17 8.76 -13.94
N SER A 64 -16.54 7.49 -14.17
CA SER A 64 -16.67 6.95 -15.53
C SER A 64 -17.95 7.41 -16.23
N GLY A 65 -18.85 8.12 -15.54
CA GLY A 65 -20.13 8.55 -16.07
C GLY A 65 -21.12 7.40 -16.33
N THR A 66 -20.79 6.19 -15.89
CA THR A 66 -21.63 4.99 -16.06
C THR A 66 -22.53 4.83 -14.85
N THR A 67 -23.78 4.39 -15.06
CA THR A 67 -24.68 4.12 -13.95
C THR A 67 -24.23 2.88 -13.17
N LEU A 68 -24.40 2.91 -11.84
CA LEU A 68 -24.13 1.75 -10.99
C LEU A 68 -24.93 0.53 -11.46
N LYS A 69 -26.20 0.71 -11.82
CA LYS A 69 -27.07 -0.34 -12.34
C LYS A 69 -26.45 -1.08 -13.53
N ALA A 70 -25.98 -0.34 -14.54
CA ALA A 70 -25.34 -0.94 -15.71
C ALA A 70 -24.07 -1.71 -15.35
N CYS A 71 -23.27 -1.18 -14.42
CA CYS A 71 -22.07 -1.88 -13.95
C CYS A 71 -22.39 -3.20 -13.23
N LEU A 72 -23.47 -3.24 -12.45
CA LEU A 72 -23.90 -4.44 -11.73
C LEU A 72 -24.40 -5.52 -12.71
N GLU A 73 -25.25 -5.14 -13.67
CA GLU A 73 -25.78 -6.05 -14.70
C GLU A 73 -24.65 -6.63 -15.56
N GLN A 74 -23.69 -5.79 -15.95
CA GLN A 74 -22.51 -6.22 -16.68
C GLN A 74 -21.69 -7.24 -15.88
N ASP A 75 -21.37 -6.93 -14.62
CA ASP A 75 -20.57 -7.83 -13.80
C ASP A 75 -21.30 -9.16 -13.51
N MET A 76 -22.61 -9.14 -13.25
CA MET A 76 -23.39 -10.38 -13.07
C MET A 76 -23.31 -11.29 -14.29
N LYS A 77 -23.47 -10.71 -15.48
CA LYS A 77 -23.39 -11.45 -16.73
C LYS A 77 -21.99 -12.02 -16.97
N GLU A 78 -20.94 -11.22 -16.73
CA GLU A 78 -19.56 -11.63 -16.97
C GLU A 78 -19.02 -12.64 -15.95
N CYS A 79 -19.42 -12.55 -14.67
CA CYS A 79 -18.85 -13.39 -13.61
C CYS A 79 -19.54 -14.73 -13.45
N THR A 80 -20.88 -14.71 -13.46
CA THR A 80 -21.70 -15.86 -13.07
C THR A 80 -22.58 -16.33 -14.21
N GLY A 81 -22.61 -15.61 -15.35
CA GLY A 81 -23.56 -15.86 -16.43
C GLY A 81 -25.01 -15.54 -16.03
N ASP A 82 -25.22 -14.88 -14.88
CA ASP A 82 -26.56 -14.58 -14.38
C ASP A 82 -27.08 -13.35 -15.10
N CYS A 83 -28.16 -13.54 -15.86
CA CYS A 83 -28.80 -12.50 -16.65
C CYS A 83 -30.16 -12.07 -16.08
N ARG A 84 -30.51 -12.54 -14.87
CA ARG A 84 -31.75 -12.14 -14.23
C ARG A 84 -31.75 -10.65 -13.89
N PRO A 85 -32.92 -9.98 -13.95
CA PRO A 85 -33.07 -8.60 -13.49
C PRO A 85 -32.57 -8.42 -12.04
N LEU A 86 -31.95 -7.27 -11.75
CA LEU A 86 -31.48 -6.94 -10.41
C LEU A 86 -32.58 -6.92 -9.34
N ASP A 87 -33.83 -6.70 -9.75
CA ASP A 87 -34.99 -6.65 -8.85
C ASP A 87 -35.37 -8.05 -8.30
N GLU A 88 -34.92 -9.12 -8.94
CA GLU A 88 -35.10 -10.50 -8.45
C GLU A 88 -34.09 -10.86 -7.34
N LEU A 89 -33.06 -10.05 -7.13
CA LEU A 89 -32.06 -10.28 -6.10
C LEU A 89 -32.56 -9.84 -4.72
N SER A 90 -32.31 -10.67 -3.71
CA SER A 90 -32.46 -10.25 -2.32
C SER A 90 -31.55 -9.05 -2.01
N ALA A 91 -31.94 -8.24 -1.02
CA ALA A 91 -31.14 -7.10 -0.56
C ALA A 91 -29.70 -7.49 -0.21
N THR A 92 -29.50 -8.68 0.37
CA THR A 92 -28.16 -9.22 0.69
C THR A 92 -27.36 -9.52 -0.57
N GLN A 93 -27.96 -10.20 -1.56
CA GLN A 93 -27.31 -10.49 -2.84
C GLN A 93 -26.92 -9.20 -3.57
N ARG A 94 -27.84 -8.24 -3.66
CA ARG A 94 -27.60 -6.94 -4.26
C ARG A 94 -26.43 -6.20 -3.59
N ARG A 95 -26.42 -6.16 -2.25
CA ARG A 95 -25.32 -5.55 -1.48
C ARG A 95 -23.98 -6.24 -1.71
N MET A 96 -23.96 -7.57 -1.81
CA MET A 96 -22.73 -8.32 -2.08
C MET A 96 -22.20 -8.02 -3.48
N LEU A 97 -23.09 -8.00 -4.48
CA LEU A 97 -22.76 -7.65 -5.85
C LEU A 97 -22.20 -6.23 -5.94
N GLU A 98 -22.86 -5.24 -5.33
CA GLU A 98 -22.37 -3.85 -5.28
C GLU A 98 -20.96 -3.75 -4.72
N GLN A 99 -20.67 -4.48 -3.64
CA GLN A 99 -19.33 -4.50 -3.06
C GLN A 99 -18.31 -5.16 -3.98
N GLN A 100 -18.67 -6.26 -4.66
CA GLN A 100 -17.79 -6.93 -5.62
C GLN A 100 -17.50 -6.05 -6.84
N THR A 101 -18.54 -5.43 -7.39
CA THR A 101 -18.47 -4.50 -8.53
C THR A 101 -17.60 -3.30 -8.24
N ALA A 102 -17.71 -2.72 -7.05
CA ALA A 102 -16.80 -1.67 -6.61
C ALA A 102 -15.37 -2.18 -6.44
N ILE A 103 -15.17 -3.32 -5.77
CA ILE A 103 -13.82 -3.88 -5.56
C ILE A 103 -13.10 -4.16 -6.88
N ARG A 104 -13.83 -4.63 -7.89
CA ARG A 104 -13.31 -4.88 -9.25
C ARG A 104 -12.80 -3.61 -9.94
N ARG A 105 -13.46 -2.49 -9.68
CA ARG A 105 -13.11 -1.18 -10.26
C ARG A 105 -12.12 -0.39 -9.38
N SER A 106 -11.68 -0.96 -8.26
CA SER A 106 -10.62 -0.41 -7.42
C SER A 106 -9.29 -1.08 -7.75
N PRO A 107 -8.16 -0.34 -7.74
CA PRO A 107 -6.84 -0.95 -7.77
C PRO A 107 -6.67 -1.96 -6.63
N ASP A 108 -5.91 -3.04 -6.89
CA ASP A 108 -5.68 -4.07 -5.89
C ASP A 108 -4.53 -3.66 -4.96
N TYR A 109 -4.89 -3.17 -3.78
CA TYR A 109 -3.93 -2.86 -2.74
C TYR A 109 -4.43 -3.30 -1.36
N CYS A 110 -3.46 -3.66 -0.52
CA CYS A 110 -3.65 -4.02 0.87
C CYS A 110 -2.61 -3.31 1.75
N LEU A 111 -2.56 -3.63 3.05
CA LEU A 111 -1.58 -3.04 3.96
C LEU A 111 -0.14 -3.17 3.46
N TYR A 112 0.18 -4.27 2.76
CA TYR A 112 1.51 -4.49 2.19
C TYR A 112 1.90 -3.41 1.17
N ALA A 113 0.94 -2.79 0.48
CA ALA A 113 1.22 -1.72 -0.48
C ALA A 113 1.93 -0.54 0.19
N LEU A 114 1.64 -0.22 1.45
CA LEU A 114 2.36 0.84 2.17
C LEU A 114 3.85 0.50 2.35
N ARG A 115 4.16 -0.76 2.67
CA ARG A 115 5.54 -1.24 2.80
C ARG A 115 6.26 -1.22 1.46
N HIS A 116 5.57 -1.62 0.39
CA HIS A 116 6.10 -1.59 -0.97
C HIS A 116 6.39 -0.15 -1.43
N SER A 117 5.45 0.78 -1.21
CA SER A 117 5.64 2.20 -1.55
C SER A 117 6.79 2.82 -0.77
N PHE A 118 6.94 2.52 0.52
CA PHE A 118 8.11 2.96 1.29
C PHE A 118 9.42 2.47 0.67
N ALA A 119 9.53 1.19 0.35
CA ALA A 119 10.73 0.62 -0.25
C ALA A 119 11.07 1.28 -1.59
N THR A 120 10.05 1.42 -2.46
CA THR A 120 10.17 2.08 -3.77
C THR A 120 10.66 3.52 -3.63
N ASN A 121 10.06 4.29 -2.71
CA ASN A 121 10.40 5.69 -2.53
C ASN A 121 11.78 5.87 -1.87
N ALA A 122 12.16 4.99 -0.94
CA ALA A 122 13.48 5.01 -0.33
C ALA A 122 14.58 4.74 -1.36
N LEU A 123 14.39 3.75 -2.23
CA LEU A 123 15.31 3.47 -3.34
C LEU A 123 15.38 4.66 -4.30
N ARG A 124 14.25 5.21 -4.74
CA ARG A 124 14.23 6.41 -5.60
C ARG A 124 14.93 7.62 -4.97
N ALA A 125 14.85 7.77 -3.65
CA ALA A 125 15.51 8.84 -2.92
C ALA A 125 17.03 8.66 -2.78
N GLY A 126 17.59 7.52 -3.21
CA GLY A 126 19.03 7.29 -3.17
C GLY A 126 19.53 6.38 -2.07
N LEU A 127 18.66 5.70 -1.32
CA LEU A 127 19.11 4.74 -0.32
C LEU A 127 19.54 3.44 -1.01
N ASP A 128 20.65 2.87 -0.55
CA ASP A 128 21.12 1.58 -1.03
C ASP A 128 20.18 0.44 -0.60
N GLY A 129 20.13 -0.60 -1.42
CA GLY A 129 19.24 -1.74 -1.22
C GLY A 129 19.47 -2.50 0.10
N LEU A 130 20.71 -2.52 0.61
CA LEU A 130 21.03 -3.18 1.88
C LEU A 130 20.41 -2.39 3.05
N THR A 131 20.60 -1.07 3.09
CA THR A 131 20.01 -0.19 4.09
C THR A 131 18.49 -0.29 4.09
N VAL A 132 17.85 -0.25 2.92
CA VAL A 132 16.38 -0.42 2.82
C VAL A 132 15.95 -1.80 3.34
N ALA A 133 16.68 -2.87 3.02
CA ALA A 133 16.37 -4.22 3.50
C ALA A 133 16.47 -4.33 5.03
N ILE A 134 17.49 -3.70 5.64
CA ILE A 134 17.66 -3.63 7.10
C ILE A 134 16.51 -2.87 7.74
N LEU A 135 16.13 -1.70 7.21
CA LEU A 135 15.01 -0.89 7.71
C LEU A 135 13.68 -1.65 7.64
N LEU A 136 13.46 -2.42 6.58
CA LEU A 136 12.30 -3.29 6.41
C LEU A 136 12.34 -4.54 7.30
N GLY A 137 13.51 -4.91 7.82
CA GLY A 137 13.75 -6.13 8.58
C GLY A 137 13.60 -7.39 7.73
N HIS A 138 14.16 -7.38 6.51
CA HIS A 138 14.27 -8.60 5.72
C HIS A 138 15.28 -9.55 6.37
N ARG A 139 14.96 -10.86 6.38
CA ARG A 139 15.93 -11.89 6.77
C ARG A 139 17.00 -12.05 5.69
N ASP A 140 16.60 -11.93 4.43
CA ASP A 140 17.44 -12.09 3.26
C ASP A 140 17.34 -10.82 2.40
N VAL A 141 18.49 -10.21 2.14
CA VAL A 141 18.63 -8.98 1.36
C VAL A 141 18.39 -9.25 -0.13
N SER A 142 18.64 -10.48 -0.60
CA SER A 142 18.45 -10.88 -1.99
C SER A 142 17.00 -10.69 -2.48
N MET A 143 16.03 -10.81 -1.56
CA MET A 143 14.61 -10.53 -1.83
C MET A 143 14.38 -9.10 -2.34
N LEU A 144 15.12 -8.12 -1.82
CA LEU A 144 14.97 -6.73 -2.23
C LEU A 144 15.61 -6.51 -3.61
N ALA A 145 16.80 -7.06 -3.84
CA ALA A 145 17.46 -7.02 -5.14
C ALA A 145 16.57 -7.64 -6.24
N ARG A 146 16.00 -8.82 -6.00
CA ARG A 146 15.12 -9.51 -6.98
C ARG A 146 13.87 -8.69 -7.34
N VAL A 147 13.26 -8.02 -6.37
CA VAL A 147 11.99 -7.28 -6.59
C VAL A 147 12.24 -5.89 -7.17
N TYR A 148 13.33 -5.23 -6.79
CA TYR A 148 13.56 -3.82 -7.13
C TYR A 148 14.77 -3.58 -8.04
N GLN A 149 15.38 -4.62 -8.63
CA GLN A 149 16.52 -4.45 -9.57
C GLN A 149 16.24 -3.42 -10.67
N HIS A 150 15.00 -3.35 -11.16
CA HIS A 150 14.63 -2.43 -12.23
C HIS A 150 14.73 -0.95 -11.82
N LEU A 151 14.56 -0.64 -10.52
CA LEU A 151 14.75 0.72 -10.01
C LEU A 151 16.23 1.08 -9.82
N SER A 152 17.09 0.09 -9.56
CA SER A 152 18.55 0.31 -9.48
C SER A 152 19.23 0.47 -10.84
N HIS A 153 18.54 0.14 -11.94
CA HIS A 153 19.06 0.31 -13.31
C HIS A 153 18.74 1.68 -13.92
N GLU A 154 18.11 2.61 -13.18
CA GLU A 154 17.78 3.94 -13.70
C GLU A 154 19.07 4.78 -13.87
N PRO A 155 19.46 5.16 -15.11
CA PRO A 155 20.77 5.79 -15.37
C PRO A 155 20.96 7.12 -14.64
N GLU A 156 19.89 7.93 -14.54
CA GLU A 156 19.90 9.19 -13.80
C GLU A 156 20.10 9.00 -12.29
N HIS A 157 19.63 7.87 -11.76
CA HIS A 157 19.81 7.53 -10.36
C HIS A 157 21.28 7.15 -10.11
N LEU A 158 21.85 6.32 -10.97
CA LEU A 158 23.25 5.92 -10.88
C LEU A 158 24.19 7.14 -11.03
N LEU A 159 23.93 8.02 -11.99
CA LEU A 159 24.71 9.25 -12.15
C LEU A 159 24.67 10.13 -10.89
N ARG A 160 23.49 10.34 -10.30
CA ARG A 160 23.33 11.08 -9.04
C ARG A 160 24.06 10.43 -7.87
N GLN A 161 24.06 9.09 -7.77
CA GLN A 161 24.80 8.39 -6.72
C GLN A 161 26.31 8.57 -6.88
N VAL A 162 26.82 8.48 -8.10
CA VAL A 162 28.25 8.69 -8.36
C VAL A 162 28.64 10.14 -8.10
N GLN A 163 27.83 11.13 -8.50
CA GLN A 163 28.08 12.55 -8.20
C GLN A 163 28.13 12.87 -6.69
N ARG A 164 27.46 12.07 -5.85
CA ARG A 164 27.49 12.24 -4.39
C ARG A 164 28.76 11.67 -3.74
N THR A 165 29.41 10.71 -4.39
CA THR A 165 30.59 10.01 -3.86
C THR A 165 31.89 10.46 -4.52
N LEU A 166 31.83 10.86 -5.79
CA LEU A 166 32.95 11.32 -6.59
C LEU A 166 32.58 12.67 -7.24
N PRO A 167 33.46 13.68 -7.19
CA PRO A 167 33.29 14.87 -7.99
C PRO A 167 33.53 14.52 -9.47
N ILE A 168 32.47 14.17 -10.19
CA ILE A 168 32.53 14.04 -11.65
C ILE A 168 32.23 15.42 -12.23
N GLU A 169 33.25 16.09 -12.77
CA GLU A 169 33.07 17.28 -13.59
C GLU A 169 32.20 16.91 -14.79
N THR A 170 31.07 17.59 -14.95
CA THR A 170 30.26 17.43 -16.16
C THR A 170 30.97 18.17 -17.30
N ALA A 171 30.90 17.64 -18.52
CA ALA A 171 31.62 18.17 -19.69
C ALA A 171 31.32 19.65 -20.03
N SER A 172 30.39 20.30 -19.32
CA SER A 172 30.07 21.72 -19.41
C SER A 172 31.01 22.63 -18.60
N GLU A 173 31.83 22.10 -17.68
CA GLU A 173 32.75 22.90 -16.84
C GLU A 173 34.20 22.90 -17.38
N ALA A 174 34.47 22.12 -18.43
CA ALA A 174 35.80 21.98 -19.04
C ALA A 174 36.01 22.88 -20.28
N ALA A 175 35.18 23.91 -20.47
CA ALA A 175 35.23 24.84 -21.61
C ALA A 175 35.45 26.29 -21.18
#